data_AF-A0A2G3JE53-F1
#
_entry.id   AF-A0A2G3JE53-F1
#
_cell.length_a   1.000
_cell.length_b   1.000
_cell.length_c   1.000
_cell.angle_alpha   90.00
_cell.angle_beta   90.00
_cell.angle_gamma   90.00
#
_symmetry.space_group_name_H-M   'P 1'
#
loop_
_entity.id
_entity.type
_entity.pdbx_description
1 polymer ?
#
loop_
_entity_poly.entity_id
_entity_poly.type
_entity_poly.pdbx_seq_one_letter_code
_entity_poly.pdbx_strand_id
1 'polypeptide(L)'
;MEEQKSHSSGQFSNGWVIDSDVFLGWKVKVKNLLSNACGQDSQHFIQFTTSEKTHGIGDGNYVILKRLRAILIAAQEDFDGGYLIPMRLLVHAEVFDNELEQAKELLNCGFTTAAAVIAGTVLETAIRDLCTRNDIPVNTKDKLNKLNEDLARKGVYNSNTQKQITAWAGIRNSAAHGDSADYDKQAVVNMIQNVESFLDTKF
;
A
#
# COMPACT_ATOMS: atom_id res chain seq x y z
N MET A 1 6.14 21.27 -13.21
CA MET A 1 5.99 21.21 -14.68
C MET A 1 5.08 22.30 -15.23
N GLU A 2 4.06 22.75 -14.49
CA GLU A 2 3.28 23.93 -14.89
C GLU A 2 4.10 25.24 -14.93
N GLU A 3 5.20 25.30 -14.17
CA GLU A 3 6.12 26.45 -14.09
C GLU A 3 7.09 26.61 -15.29
N GLN A 4 7.15 25.63 -16.21
CA GLN A 4 8.08 25.66 -17.35
C GLN A 4 7.37 25.78 -18.71
N LYS A 5 6.12 26.28 -18.72
CA LYS A 5 5.39 26.54 -19.96
C LYS A 5 5.88 27.85 -20.56
N SER A 6 6.32 27.83 -21.82
CA SER A 6 6.57 29.05 -22.59
C SER A 6 5.45 29.28 -23.59
N HIS A 7 5.03 30.54 -23.75
CA HIS A 7 4.03 30.95 -24.72
C HIS A 7 4.74 31.29 -26.04
N SER A 8 4.47 30.53 -27.10
CA SER A 8 4.97 30.83 -28.45
C SER A 8 3.83 31.38 -29.30
N SER A 9 4.00 32.59 -29.83
CA SER A 9 3.09 33.22 -30.78
C SER A 9 3.80 33.44 -32.11
N GLY A 10 3.49 32.61 -33.10
CA GLY A 10 3.94 32.76 -34.48
C GLY A 10 2.76 32.84 -35.45
N GLN A 11 3.01 33.32 -36.67
CA GLN A 11 2.01 33.59 -37.71
C GLN A 11 1.12 32.38 -38.10
N PHE A 12 1.45 31.17 -37.65
CA PHE A 12 0.72 29.92 -37.91
C PHE A 12 0.46 29.04 -36.67
N SER A 13 0.88 29.41 -35.45
CA SER A 13 0.53 28.67 -34.24
C SER A 13 0.56 29.54 -32.99
N ASN A 14 -0.52 29.50 -32.22
CA ASN A 14 -0.63 30.12 -30.89
C ASN A 14 -0.82 29.00 -29.87
N GLY A 15 0.12 28.83 -28.95
CA GLY A 15 0.01 27.75 -27.95
C GLY A 15 1.11 27.70 -26.91
N TRP A 16 0.83 26.97 -25.84
CA TRP A 16 1.79 26.64 -24.80
C TRP A 16 2.72 25.54 -25.31
N VAL A 17 4.03 25.75 -25.22
CA VAL A 17 5.07 24.78 -25.59
C VAL A 17 5.76 24.29 -24.32
N ILE A 18 6.10 23.00 -24.31
CA ILE A 18 6.85 22.35 -23.24
C ILE A 18 8.10 21.75 -23.86
N ASP A 19 9.23 21.94 -23.18
CA ASP A 19 10.51 21.35 -23.52
C ASP A 19 10.38 19.82 -23.72
N SER A 20 10.91 19.33 -24.84
CA SER A 20 10.74 17.94 -25.26
C SER A 20 11.47 16.96 -24.33
N ASP A 21 12.64 17.35 -23.81
CA ASP A 21 13.47 16.49 -22.96
C ASP A 21 12.88 16.40 -21.56
N VAL A 22 12.41 17.53 -21.02
CA VAL A 22 11.67 17.57 -19.76
C VAL A 22 10.37 16.74 -19.86
N PHE A 23 9.65 16.86 -20.97
CA PHE A 23 8.42 16.10 -21.18
C PHE A 23 8.71 14.60 -21.30
N LEU A 24 9.75 14.20 -22.04
CA LEU A 24 10.18 12.82 -22.13
C LEU A 24 10.55 12.24 -20.76
N GLY A 25 11.34 12.96 -19.97
CA GLY A 25 11.73 12.56 -18.63
C GLY A 25 10.53 12.34 -17.71
N TRP A 26 9.51 13.19 -17.80
CA TRP A 26 8.27 12.96 -17.05
C TRP A 26 7.47 11.76 -17.54
N LYS A 27 7.34 11.56 -18.85
CA LYS A 27 6.64 10.39 -19.40
C LYS A 27 7.26 9.08 -18.92
N VAL A 28 8.60 9.00 -18.88
CA VAL A 28 9.32 7.83 -18.34
C VAL A 28 8.99 7.62 -16.86
N LYS A 29 9.04 8.68 -16.03
CA LYS A 29 8.71 8.59 -14.60
C LYS A 29 7.27 8.10 -14.36
N VAL A 30 6.31 8.67 -15.08
CA VAL A 30 4.89 8.30 -14.92
C VAL A 30 4.62 6.89 -15.42
N LYS A 31 5.23 6.50 -16.53
CA LYS A 31 5.09 5.14 -17.07
C LYS A 31 5.67 4.10 -16.11
N ASN A 32 6.82 4.36 -15.50
CA ASN A 32 7.38 3.49 -14.45
C ASN A 32 6.45 3.40 -13.24
N LEU A 33 5.92 4.54 -12.79
CA LEU A 33 4.94 4.59 -11.70
C LEU A 33 3.70 3.75 -12.03
N LEU A 34 3.07 3.95 -13.19
CA LEU A 34 1.88 3.21 -13.61
C LEU A 34 2.15 1.72 -13.80
N SER A 35 3.32 1.34 -14.33
CA SER A 35 3.73 -0.06 -14.44
C SER A 35 3.80 -0.74 -13.07
N ASN A 36 4.37 -0.05 -12.07
CA ASN A 36 4.53 -0.60 -10.73
C ASN A 36 3.24 -0.53 -9.91
N ALA A 37 2.47 0.55 -10.05
CA ALA A 37 1.28 0.79 -9.24
C ALA A 37 0.04 0.04 -9.77
N CYS A 38 -0.16 0.05 -11.08
CA CYS A 38 -1.35 -0.52 -11.72
C CYS A 38 -1.07 -1.87 -12.39
N GLY A 39 0.18 -2.17 -12.74
CA GLY A 39 0.54 -3.29 -13.60
C GLY A 39 0.49 -2.92 -15.09
N GLN A 40 1.27 -3.62 -15.91
CA GLN A 40 1.37 -3.34 -17.35
C GLN A 40 0.09 -3.67 -18.13
N ASP A 41 -0.71 -4.62 -17.62
CA ASP A 41 -1.99 -5.00 -18.24
C ASP A 41 -3.17 -4.12 -17.79
N SER A 42 -2.92 -3.11 -16.95
CA SER A 42 -3.97 -2.20 -16.46
C SER A 42 -4.48 -1.26 -17.53
N GLN A 43 -5.76 -0.88 -17.41
CA GLN A 43 -6.36 0.12 -18.30
C GLN A 43 -5.62 1.47 -18.21
N HIS A 44 -5.13 1.87 -17.03
CA HIS A 44 -4.32 3.08 -16.89
C HIS A 44 -3.01 3.02 -17.68
N PHE A 45 -2.25 1.92 -17.58
CA PHE A 45 -0.97 1.78 -18.29
C PHE A 45 -1.17 1.65 -19.80
N ILE A 46 -2.14 0.83 -20.23
CA ILE A 46 -2.49 0.65 -21.64
C ILE A 46 -2.96 1.98 -22.24
N GLN A 47 -3.86 2.70 -21.56
CA GLN A 47 -4.36 3.97 -22.06
C GLN A 47 -3.27 5.05 -22.06
N PHE A 48 -2.36 5.07 -21.06
CA PHE A 48 -1.23 5.99 -21.03
C PHE A 48 -0.30 5.78 -22.22
N THR A 49 0.14 4.54 -22.45
CA THR A 49 1.02 4.19 -23.58
C THR A 49 0.38 4.40 -24.95
N THR A 50 -0.93 4.17 -25.06
CA THR A 50 -1.69 4.46 -26.29
C THR A 50 -1.81 5.96 -26.52
N SER A 51 -2.11 6.72 -25.46
CA SER A 51 -2.34 8.16 -25.53
C SER A 51 -1.05 8.97 -25.69
N GLU A 52 0.11 8.38 -25.38
CA GLU A 52 1.43 8.97 -25.61
C GLU A 52 1.73 9.16 -27.11
N LYS A 53 1.14 8.35 -27.98
CA LYS A 53 1.35 8.44 -29.42
C LYS A 53 0.70 9.71 -29.98
N THR A 54 1.35 10.34 -30.96
CA THR A 54 0.83 11.52 -31.66
C THR A 54 -0.32 11.15 -32.60
N HIS A 55 -1.43 11.87 -32.53
CA HIS A 55 -2.66 11.59 -33.28
C HIS A 55 -2.93 12.55 -34.46
N GLY A 56 -1.89 13.18 -35.00
CA GLY A 56 -1.98 13.96 -36.25
C GLY A 56 -1.43 15.39 -36.15
N ILE A 57 -1.77 16.20 -37.15
CA ILE A 57 -1.30 17.58 -37.30
C ILE A 57 -2.00 18.45 -36.25
N GLY A 58 -1.26 18.88 -35.22
CA GLY A 58 -1.78 19.68 -34.10
C GLY A 58 -1.55 19.06 -32.71
N ASP A 59 -1.07 17.82 -32.65
CA ASP A 59 -0.81 17.11 -31.39
C ASP A 59 0.55 17.50 -30.79
N GLY A 60 0.63 18.73 -30.26
CA GLY A 60 1.82 19.24 -29.59
C GLY A 60 2.01 18.69 -28.18
N ASN A 61 3.23 18.74 -27.65
CA ASN A 61 3.60 18.23 -26.31
C ASN A 61 2.63 18.66 -25.19
N TYR A 62 2.08 19.87 -25.25
CA TYR A 62 1.12 20.36 -24.26
C TYR A 62 -0.23 19.64 -24.29
N VAL A 63 -0.73 19.31 -25.49
CA VAL A 63 -2.00 18.57 -25.67
C VAL A 63 -1.83 17.15 -25.15
N ILE A 64 -0.71 16.51 -25.50
CA ILE A 64 -0.35 15.18 -24.99
C ILE A 64 -0.19 15.22 -23.46
N LEU A 65 0.47 16.23 -22.89
CA LEU A 65 0.58 16.34 -21.44
C LEU A 65 -0.80 16.41 -20.76
N LYS A 66 -1.74 17.22 -21.28
CA LYS A 66 -3.08 17.32 -20.70
C LYS A 66 -3.80 15.98 -20.65
N ARG A 67 -3.73 15.19 -21.72
CA ARG A 67 -4.41 13.88 -21.75
C ARG A 67 -3.73 12.87 -20.84
N LEU A 68 -2.40 12.84 -20.81
CA LEU A 68 -1.64 11.95 -19.94
C LEU A 68 -1.86 12.30 -18.47
N ARG A 69 -1.99 13.59 -18.14
CA ARG A 69 -2.36 14.05 -16.80
C ARG A 69 -3.75 13.57 -16.40
N ALA A 70 -4.74 13.59 -17.28
CA ALA A 70 -6.09 13.08 -16.98
C ALA A 70 -6.06 11.59 -16.62
N ILE A 71 -5.26 10.79 -17.33
CA ILE A 71 -5.07 9.36 -17.03
C ILE A 71 -4.39 9.17 -15.67
N LEU A 72 -3.38 9.99 -15.36
CA LEU A 72 -2.71 9.95 -14.05
C LEU A 72 -3.63 10.34 -12.90
N ILE A 73 -4.52 11.33 -13.09
CA ILE A 73 -5.53 11.71 -12.09
C ILE A 73 -6.50 10.55 -11.86
N ALA A 74 -7.00 9.91 -12.92
CA ALA A 74 -7.87 8.74 -12.77
C ALA A 74 -7.18 7.59 -12.03
N ALA A 75 -5.90 7.31 -12.33
CA ALA A 75 -5.12 6.32 -11.60
C ALA A 75 -4.91 6.71 -10.12
N GLN A 76 -4.78 8.00 -9.82
CA GLN A 76 -4.70 8.51 -8.46
C GLN A 76 -6.03 8.35 -7.72
N GLU A 77 -7.16 8.67 -8.35
CA GLU A 77 -8.50 8.47 -7.77
C GLU A 77 -8.76 6.99 -7.47
N ASP A 78 -8.35 6.10 -8.37
CA ASP A 78 -8.47 4.65 -8.17
C ASP A 78 -7.51 4.13 -7.09
N PHE A 79 -6.33 4.72 -6.96
CA PHE A 79 -5.41 4.45 -5.85
C PHE A 79 -6.02 4.85 -4.50
N ASP A 80 -6.50 6.09 -4.40
CA ASP A 80 -7.11 6.66 -3.20
C ASP A 80 -8.40 5.90 -2.83
N GLY A 81 -9.14 5.43 -3.84
CA GLY A 81 -10.33 4.58 -3.71
C GLY A 81 -10.03 3.12 -3.36
N GLY A 82 -8.77 2.69 -3.34
CA GLY A 82 -8.36 1.35 -2.94
C GLY A 82 -8.40 0.28 -4.03
N TYR A 83 -8.63 0.66 -5.29
CA TYR A 83 -8.73 -0.26 -6.43
C TYR A 83 -7.37 -0.75 -6.94
N LEU A 84 -6.27 -0.07 -6.56
CA LEU A 84 -4.89 -0.46 -6.89
C LEU A 84 -4.24 -1.28 -5.76
N ILE A 85 -4.82 -2.46 -5.50
CA ILE A 85 -4.40 -3.44 -4.49
C ILE A 85 -2.89 -3.80 -4.53
N PRO A 86 -2.19 -3.90 -5.69
CA PRO A 86 -0.79 -4.34 -5.72
C PRO A 86 0.19 -3.39 -5.02
N MET A 87 0.02 -2.07 -5.17
CA MET A 87 0.94 -1.10 -4.54
C MET A 87 0.71 -0.98 -3.04
N ARG A 88 -0.56 -1.01 -2.61
CA ARG A 88 -0.91 -1.04 -1.18
C ARG A 88 -0.27 -2.25 -0.49
N LEU A 89 -0.24 -3.41 -1.16
CA LEU A 89 0.43 -4.61 -0.67
C LEU A 89 1.95 -4.41 -0.53
N LEU A 90 2.61 -3.84 -1.54
CA LEU A 90 4.06 -3.61 -1.51
C LEU A 90 4.48 -2.60 -0.42
N VAL A 91 3.74 -1.50 -0.29
CA VAL A 91 4.01 -0.49 0.74
C VAL A 91 3.74 -1.05 2.14
N HIS A 92 2.66 -1.80 2.33
CA HIS A 92 2.41 -2.44 3.62
C HIS A 92 3.47 -3.49 3.96
N ALA A 93 3.94 -4.27 2.99
CA ALA A 93 5.03 -5.22 3.22
C ALA A 93 6.30 -4.51 3.70
N GLU A 94 6.74 -3.45 3.01
CA GLU A 94 7.94 -2.69 3.40
C GLU A 94 7.79 -2.02 4.78
N VAL A 95 6.62 -1.48 5.10
CA VAL A 95 6.35 -0.89 6.42
C VAL A 95 6.34 -1.97 7.51
N PHE A 96 5.66 -3.09 7.29
CA PHE A 96 5.61 -4.18 8.26
C PHE A 96 6.96 -4.82 8.50
N ASP A 97 7.78 -5.00 7.46
CA ASP A 97 9.14 -5.51 7.60
C ASP A 97 9.99 -4.60 8.49
N ASN A 98 9.94 -3.28 8.24
CA ASN A 98 10.64 -2.29 9.06
C ASN A 98 10.14 -2.25 10.52
N GLU A 99 8.84 -2.41 10.75
CA GLU A 99 8.25 -2.43 12.09
C GLU A 99 8.58 -3.73 12.85
N LEU A 100 8.56 -4.88 12.18
CA LEU A 100 8.95 -6.15 12.77
C LEU A 100 10.46 -6.20 13.05
N GLU A 101 11.29 -5.58 12.21
CA GLU A 101 12.72 -5.41 12.50
C GLU A 101 12.95 -4.54 13.75
N GLN A 102 12.22 -3.43 13.90
CA GLN A 102 12.23 -2.64 15.13
C GLN A 102 11.79 -3.45 16.36
N ALA A 103 10.77 -4.29 16.22
CA ALA A 103 10.34 -5.18 17.30
C ALA A 103 11.44 -6.18 17.69
N LYS A 104 12.17 -6.74 16.71
CA LYS A 104 13.32 -7.63 16.94
C LYS A 104 14.44 -6.89 17.69
N GLU A 105 14.79 -5.68 17.27
CA GLU A 105 15.83 -4.87 17.93
C GLU A 105 15.46 -4.52 19.37
N LEU A 106 14.23 -4.09 19.63
CA LEU A 106 13.75 -3.82 20.99
C LEU A 106 13.82 -5.06 21.88
N LEU A 107 13.46 -6.23 21.34
CA LEU A 107 13.54 -7.49 22.06
C LEU A 107 14.98 -7.89 22.38
N ASN A 108 15.92 -7.62 21.48
CA ASN A 108 17.36 -7.82 21.68
C ASN A 108 17.89 -6.91 22.79
N CYS A 109 17.41 -5.66 22.86
CA CYS A 109 17.70 -4.73 23.95
C CYS A 109 16.97 -5.03 25.27
N GLY A 110 16.10 -6.06 25.32
CA GLY A 110 15.36 -6.46 26.52
C GLY A 110 14.03 -5.74 26.74
N PHE A 111 13.58 -4.91 25.79
CA PHE A 111 12.30 -4.22 25.83
C PHE A 111 11.15 -5.11 25.33
N THR A 112 10.88 -6.20 26.04
CA THR A 112 9.91 -7.25 25.65
C THR A 112 8.49 -6.71 25.44
N THR A 113 8.00 -5.85 26.35
CA THR A 113 6.66 -5.25 26.24
C THR A 113 6.54 -4.35 25.00
N ALA A 114 7.55 -3.52 24.73
CA ALA A 114 7.56 -2.64 23.57
C ALA A 114 7.59 -3.45 22.27
N ALA A 115 8.42 -4.50 22.20
CA ALA A 115 8.46 -5.43 21.07
C ALA A 115 7.11 -6.09 20.80
N ALA A 116 6.41 -6.56 21.85
CA ALA A 116 5.09 -7.16 21.73
C ALA A 116 4.02 -6.17 21.25
N VAL A 117 4.06 -4.91 21.70
CA VAL A 117 3.15 -3.85 21.24
C VAL A 117 3.37 -3.54 19.76
N ILE A 118 4.62 -3.42 19.29
CA ILE A 118 4.91 -3.15 17.88
C ILE A 118 4.46 -4.31 17.00
N ALA A 119 4.87 -5.55 17.31
CA ALA A 119 4.46 -6.73 16.55
C ALA A 119 2.93 -6.91 16.54
N GLY A 120 2.28 -6.58 17.66
CA GLY A 120 0.82 -6.61 17.76
C GLY A 120 0.11 -5.53 16.93
N THR A 121 0.74 -4.37 16.75
CA THR A 121 0.23 -3.28 15.90
C THR A 121 0.32 -3.65 14.42
N VAL A 122 1.42 -4.30 14.02
CA VAL A 122 1.59 -4.89 12.68
C VAL A 122 0.46 -5.89 12.41
N LEU A 123 0.25 -6.85 13.31
CA LEU A 123 -0.81 -7.85 13.20
C LEU A 123 -2.20 -7.21 13.08
N GLU A 124 -2.50 -6.20 13.90
CA GLU A 124 -3.79 -5.51 13.86
C GLU A 124 -4.01 -4.81 12.52
N THR A 125 -2.98 -4.13 12.01
CA THR A 125 -3.03 -3.44 10.72
C THR A 125 -3.25 -4.43 9.58
N ALA A 126 -2.51 -5.54 9.57
CA ALA A 126 -2.66 -6.60 8.58
C ALA A 126 -4.07 -7.22 8.57
N ILE A 127 -4.64 -7.48 9.75
CA ILE A 127 -6.00 -8.02 9.86
C ILE A 127 -7.06 -7.01 9.37
N ARG A 128 -6.91 -5.72 9.68
CA ARG A 128 -7.82 -4.66 9.19
C ARG A 128 -7.75 -4.53 7.67
N ASP A 129 -6.56 -4.58 7.11
CA ASP A 129 -6.36 -4.52 5.66
C ASP A 129 -6.95 -5.77 4.99
N LEU A 130 -6.75 -6.96 5.57
CA LEU A 130 -7.35 -8.20 5.07
C LEU A 130 -8.88 -8.18 5.12
N CYS A 131 -9.48 -7.60 6.17
CA CYS A 131 -10.93 -7.35 6.22
C CYS A 131 -11.39 -6.44 5.08
N THR A 132 -10.68 -5.33 4.86
CA THR A 132 -11.00 -4.36 3.81
C THR A 132 -10.95 -5.01 2.43
N ARG A 133 -9.91 -5.81 2.13
CA ARG A 133 -9.76 -6.55 0.87
C ARG A 133 -10.86 -7.60 0.65
N ASN A 134 -11.42 -8.11 1.73
CA ASN A 134 -12.49 -9.10 1.71
C ASN A 134 -13.85 -8.44 1.98
N ASP A 135 -14.06 -7.16 1.66
CA ASP A 135 -15.36 -6.47 1.81
C ASP A 135 -16.01 -6.64 3.20
N ILE A 136 -15.21 -6.73 4.25
CA ILE A 136 -15.68 -6.76 5.64
C ILE A 136 -15.60 -5.33 6.17
N PRO A 137 -16.72 -4.71 6.59
CA PRO A 137 -16.70 -3.36 7.15
C PRO A 137 -15.81 -3.27 8.39
N VAL A 138 -14.85 -2.34 8.39
CA VAL A 138 -13.93 -2.08 9.51
C VAL A 138 -14.20 -0.72 10.11
N ASN A 139 -14.43 -0.66 11.42
CA ASN A 139 -14.49 0.59 12.18
C ASN A 139 -13.24 0.77 13.05
N THR A 140 -12.92 2.02 13.35
CA THR A 140 -11.78 2.38 14.23
C THR A 140 -11.90 1.80 15.64
N LYS A 141 -13.12 1.55 16.12
CA LYS A 141 -13.39 0.95 17.43
C LYS A 141 -13.48 -0.57 17.43
N ASP A 142 -13.42 -1.21 16.25
CA ASP A 142 -13.50 -2.66 16.17
C ASP A 142 -12.26 -3.30 16.80
N LYS A 143 -12.48 -4.31 17.64
CA LYS A 143 -11.41 -5.05 18.31
C LYS A 143 -10.82 -6.08 17.34
N LEU A 144 -9.52 -6.33 17.45
CA LEU A 144 -8.80 -7.32 16.65
C LEU A 144 -9.48 -8.71 16.64
N ASN A 145 -9.94 -9.19 17.81
CA ASN A 145 -10.62 -10.48 17.90
C ASN A 145 -11.92 -10.55 17.08
N LYS A 146 -12.70 -9.47 17.04
CA LYS A 146 -13.92 -9.40 16.24
C LYS A 146 -13.57 -9.52 14.75
N LEU A 147 -12.58 -8.76 14.29
CA LEU A 147 -12.14 -8.77 12.89
C LEU A 147 -11.60 -10.16 12.48
N ASN A 148 -10.84 -10.81 13.36
CA ASN A 148 -10.36 -12.18 13.16
C ASN A 148 -11.53 -13.18 13.03
N GLU A 149 -12.53 -13.08 13.89
CA GLU A 149 -13.76 -13.90 13.78
C GLU A 149 -14.52 -13.65 12.49
N ASP A 150 -14.64 -12.39 12.04
CA ASP A 150 -15.33 -12.03 10.81
C ASP A 150 -14.63 -12.62 9.58
N LEU A 151 -13.29 -12.58 9.53
CA LEU A 151 -12.47 -13.19 8.47
C LEU A 151 -12.60 -14.71 8.43
N ALA A 152 -12.51 -15.37 9.59
CA ALA A 152 -12.71 -16.81 9.70
C ALA A 152 -14.13 -17.21 9.26
N ARG A 153 -15.15 -16.44 9.65
CA ARG A 153 -16.55 -16.67 9.27
C ARG A 153 -16.77 -16.50 7.76
N LYS A 154 -16.05 -15.56 7.13
CA LYS A 154 -16.05 -15.38 5.66
C LYS A 154 -15.22 -16.44 4.93
N GLY A 155 -14.48 -17.28 5.66
CA GLY A 155 -13.69 -18.39 5.08
C GLY A 155 -12.36 -17.96 4.50
N VAL A 156 -11.85 -16.77 4.84
CA VAL A 156 -10.54 -16.27 4.38
C VAL A 156 -9.40 -17.15 4.89
N TYR A 157 -9.55 -17.68 6.10
CA TYR A 157 -8.68 -18.72 6.65
C TYR A 157 -9.45 -19.67 7.56
N ASN A 158 -8.80 -20.79 7.89
CA ASN A 158 -9.40 -21.84 8.71
C ASN A 158 -9.35 -21.53 10.22
N SER A 159 -9.99 -22.40 11.01
CA SER A 159 -10.08 -22.25 12.47
C SER A 159 -8.73 -22.39 13.20
N ASN A 160 -7.73 -23.02 12.59
CA ASN A 160 -6.39 -23.13 13.19
C ASN A 160 -5.68 -21.77 13.12
N THR A 161 -5.71 -21.11 11.95
CA THR A 161 -5.18 -19.75 11.77
C THR A 161 -5.89 -18.76 12.68
N GLN A 162 -7.23 -18.86 12.78
CA GLN A 162 -8.01 -18.01 13.70
C GLN A 162 -7.50 -18.12 15.16
N LYS A 163 -7.30 -19.34 15.66
CA LYS A 163 -6.82 -19.58 17.04
C LYS A 163 -5.39 -19.05 17.26
N GLN A 164 -4.52 -19.17 16.26
CA GLN A 164 -3.17 -18.61 16.31
C GLN A 164 -3.21 -17.08 16.44
N ILE A 165 -4.00 -16.41 15.59
CA ILE A 165 -4.17 -14.95 15.63
C ILE A 165 -4.75 -14.52 16.99
N THR A 166 -5.73 -15.26 17.54
CA THR A 166 -6.29 -14.97 18.88
C THR A 166 -5.22 -15.05 19.96
N ALA A 167 -4.29 -16.01 19.90
CA ALA A 167 -3.21 -16.12 20.87
C ALA A 167 -2.26 -14.91 20.79
N TRP A 168 -1.86 -14.49 19.60
CA TRP A 168 -0.99 -13.31 19.41
C TRP A 168 -1.69 -12.01 19.81
N ALA A 169 -3.00 -11.89 19.53
CA ALA A 169 -3.83 -10.77 20.00
C ALA A 169 -3.90 -10.72 21.53
N GLY A 170 -3.88 -11.88 22.20
CA GLY A 170 -3.76 -12.00 23.65
C GLY A 170 -2.47 -11.37 24.17
N ILE A 171 -1.32 -11.77 23.62
CA ILE A 171 0.00 -11.24 24.01
C ILE A 171 0.05 -9.72 23.82
N ARG A 172 -0.42 -9.23 22.66
CA ARG A 172 -0.52 -7.79 22.37
C ARG A 172 -1.37 -7.06 23.42
N ASN A 173 -2.51 -7.62 23.81
CA ASN A 173 -3.40 -6.99 24.79
C ASN A 173 -2.76 -6.93 26.17
N SER A 174 -2.18 -8.02 26.66
CA SER A 174 -1.44 -8.03 27.93
C SER A 174 -0.30 -7.01 27.90
N ALA A 175 0.47 -6.94 26.81
CA ALA A 175 1.55 -5.97 26.65
C ALA A 175 1.06 -4.51 26.66
N ALA A 176 -0.05 -4.21 25.97
CA ALA A 176 -0.64 -2.87 25.93
C ALA A 176 -1.22 -2.42 27.28
N HIS A 177 -1.60 -3.36 28.13
CA HIS A 177 -2.12 -3.09 29.48
C HIS A 177 -1.05 -3.19 30.58
N GLY A 178 0.17 -3.58 30.25
CA GLY A 178 1.28 -3.69 31.20
C GLY A 178 1.32 -5.00 31.99
N ASP A 179 0.52 -5.99 31.60
CA ASP A 179 0.39 -7.29 32.26
C ASP A 179 1.51 -8.25 31.83
N SER A 180 2.76 -7.90 32.17
CA SER A 180 3.96 -8.65 31.77
C SER A 180 4.10 -10.04 32.41
N ALA A 181 3.16 -10.45 33.25
CA ALA A 181 3.12 -11.79 33.84
C ALA A 181 2.48 -12.83 32.91
N ASP A 182 1.69 -12.40 31.92
CA ASP A 182 0.92 -13.28 31.04
C ASP A 182 1.71 -13.80 29.83
N TYR A 183 2.93 -13.29 29.62
CA TYR A 183 3.80 -13.69 28.52
C TYR A 183 5.26 -13.56 28.91
N ASP A 184 6.12 -14.38 28.30
CA ASP A 184 7.56 -14.32 28.47
C ASP A 184 8.26 -13.81 27.20
N LYS A 185 9.58 -13.64 27.29
CA LYS A 185 10.39 -13.22 26.15
C LYS A 185 10.25 -14.19 24.96
N GLN A 186 10.18 -15.49 25.21
CA GLN A 186 10.10 -16.50 24.16
C GLN A 186 8.76 -16.46 23.42
N ALA A 187 7.67 -16.18 24.13
CA ALA A 187 6.35 -15.97 23.54
C ALA A 187 6.37 -14.78 22.57
N VAL A 188 7.09 -13.70 22.90
CA VAL A 188 7.24 -12.54 22.01
C VAL A 188 8.16 -12.84 20.82
N VAL A 189 9.25 -13.59 21.01
CA VAL A 189 10.08 -14.09 19.89
C VAL A 189 9.20 -14.85 18.90
N ASN A 190 8.43 -15.82 19.41
CA ASN A 190 7.57 -16.66 18.59
C ASN A 190 6.46 -15.82 17.93
N MET A 191 5.89 -14.85 18.64
CA MET A 191 4.87 -13.95 18.09
C MET A 191 5.41 -13.19 16.88
N ILE A 192 6.58 -12.57 16.97
CA ILE A 192 7.20 -11.83 15.86
C ILE A 192 7.39 -12.75 14.64
N GLN A 193 7.99 -13.93 14.83
CA GLN A 193 8.24 -14.89 13.75
C GLN A 193 6.95 -15.38 13.10
N ASN A 194 5.92 -15.63 13.90
CA ASN A 194 4.65 -16.11 13.39
C ASN A 194 3.86 -15.01 12.68
N VAL A 195 3.92 -13.76 13.16
CA VAL A 195 3.31 -12.60 12.47
C VAL A 195 3.99 -12.38 11.12
N GLU A 196 5.32 -12.44 11.07
CA GLU A 196 6.10 -12.39 9.81
C GLU A 196 5.64 -13.49 8.84
N SER A 197 5.58 -14.74 9.31
CA SER A 197 5.10 -15.88 8.50
C SER A 197 3.64 -15.73 8.03
N PHE A 198 2.80 -15.09 8.84
CA PHE A 198 1.42 -14.80 8.49
C PHE A 198 1.32 -13.76 7.37
N LEU A 199 2.16 -12.72 7.39
CA LEU A 199 2.21 -11.69 6.33
C LEU A 199 2.67 -12.26 4.98
N ASP A 200 3.57 -13.25 5.00
CA ASP A 200 4.02 -13.94 3.79
C ASP A 200 2.96 -14.89 3.20
N THR A 201 1.94 -15.24 3.98
CA THR A 201 0.89 -16.16 3.54
C THR A 201 -0.13 -15.42 2.67
N LYS A 202 -0.44 -15.99 1.50
CA LYS A 202 -1.47 -15.46 0.60
C LYS A 202 -2.85 -15.94 1.02
N PHE A 203 -3.68 -15.03 1.50
CA PHE A 203 -5.08 -15.23 1.86
C PHE A 203 -6.02 -14.55 0.86
#